data_AF-A0A925FVM6-F1
#
_entry.id   AF-A0A925FVM6-F1
#
_cell.length_a   1.000
_cell.length_b   1.000
_cell.length_c   1.000
_cell.angle_alpha   90.00
_cell.angle_beta   90.00
_cell.angle_gamma   90.00
#
_symmetry.space_group_name_H-M   'P 1'
#
loop_
_entity.id
_entity.type
_entity.pdbx_description
1 polymer ?
#
loop_
_entity_poly.entity_id
_entity_poly.type
_entity_poly.pdbx_seq_one_letter_code
_entity_poly.pdbx_strand_id
1 'polypeptide(L)'
;MTGIRIAIGIVGITTGVIAAYITRVQSTVKTQIAYASVVQIGLIFVEIALGLHVLALVHFSANAFLRTWQLLVSPSVLSYLVHNQFYHFDPSAPKKVNTGFRKISNSLYILSVKEWNLDAMLFRYLWSPFKEIGRGLQGVSTKLTSVILIVLMGIGVYALVAKNSIPVFVTDILPLVFSATTLLLILKAFAERGDARKAWLMIFASQLFMLLAILGNADLGLKEILICLGGASLSAIMGYACLERMHAIDSDILLDKFHGYTFEQPVTGFIFLVSGLGLLGFPVTPTFIGIDLLFSHIGLKQYGLIVFAALSFVFVEIAVLRIYSRVFMGQHKKPSHAIAYRSS
;
A
#
# COMPACT_ATOMS: atom_id res chain seq x y z
N MET A 1 0.90 -28.05 -0.90
CA MET A 1 0.99 -27.39 -2.23
C MET A 1 -0.32 -27.43 -3.02
N THR A 2 -1.09 -28.52 -2.98
CA THR A 2 -2.42 -28.62 -3.65
C THR A 2 -3.40 -27.53 -3.21
N GLY A 3 -3.50 -27.21 -1.92
CA GLY A 3 -4.36 -26.14 -1.42
C GLY A 3 -4.05 -24.76 -2.00
N ILE A 4 -2.77 -24.45 -2.23
CA ILE A 4 -2.34 -23.17 -2.83
C ILE A 4 -2.79 -23.10 -4.29
N ARG A 5 -2.65 -24.20 -5.05
CA ARG A 5 -3.10 -24.25 -6.45
C ARG A 5 -4.62 -24.03 -6.58
N ILE A 6 -5.40 -24.65 -5.71
CA ILE A 6 -6.86 -24.47 -5.68
C ILE A 6 -7.21 -23.01 -5.37
N ALA A 7 -6.55 -22.40 -4.39
CA ALA A 7 -6.75 -20.99 -4.06
C ALA A 7 -6.46 -20.07 -5.26
N ILE A 8 -5.34 -20.28 -5.95
CA ILE A 8 -4.97 -19.51 -7.16
C ILE A 8 -6.06 -19.67 -8.24
N GLY A 9 -6.54 -20.89 -8.48
CA GLY A 9 -7.59 -21.16 -9.47
C GLY A 9 -8.91 -20.45 -9.14
N ILE A 10 -9.36 -20.50 -7.87
CA ILE A 10 -10.59 -19.82 -7.44
C ILE A 10 -10.46 -18.30 -7.61
N VAL A 11 -9.31 -17.72 -7.23
CA VAL A 11 -9.05 -16.29 -7.41
C VAL A 11 -9.07 -15.95 -8.91
N GLY A 12 -8.39 -16.72 -9.75
CA GLY A 12 -8.37 -16.52 -11.20
C GLY A 12 -9.77 -16.55 -11.84
N ILE A 13 -10.59 -17.55 -11.50
CA ILE A 13 -11.96 -17.68 -11.99
C ILE A 13 -12.81 -16.48 -11.55
N THR A 14 -12.78 -16.15 -10.26
CA THR A 14 -13.62 -15.06 -9.73
C THR A 14 -13.22 -13.71 -10.33
N THR A 15 -11.92 -13.41 -10.42
CA THR A 15 -11.39 -12.21 -11.09
C THR A 15 -11.80 -12.16 -12.56
N GLY A 16 -11.64 -13.26 -13.30
CA GLY A 16 -11.97 -13.31 -14.72
C GLY A 16 -13.45 -13.10 -14.99
N VAL A 17 -14.34 -13.73 -14.21
CA VAL A 17 -15.79 -13.58 -14.34
C VAL A 17 -16.23 -12.14 -14.04
N ILE A 18 -15.78 -11.57 -12.92
CA ILE A 18 -16.15 -10.20 -12.52
C ILE A 18 -15.67 -9.20 -13.59
N ALA A 19 -14.41 -9.29 -14.01
CA ALA A 19 -13.85 -8.38 -15.02
C ALA A 19 -14.52 -8.52 -16.39
N ALA A 20 -14.98 -9.72 -16.76
CA ALA A 20 -15.69 -9.96 -18.03
C ALA A 20 -17.04 -9.23 -18.08
N TYR A 21 -17.75 -9.18 -16.94
CA TYR A 21 -18.98 -8.42 -16.83
C TYR A 21 -18.74 -6.91 -16.82
N ILE A 22 -17.71 -6.44 -16.09
CA ILE A 22 -17.34 -5.01 -16.06
C ILE A 22 -16.95 -4.54 -17.47
N THR A 23 -16.09 -5.28 -18.18
CA THR A 23 -15.63 -4.91 -19.54
C THR A 23 -16.78 -4.59 -20.49
N ARG A 24 -17.90 -5.33 -20.41
CA ARG A 24 -19.03 -5.20 -21.34
C ARG A 24 -19.84 -3.91 -21.18
N VAL A 25 -19.72 -3.24 -20.03
CA VAL A 25 -20.52 -2.05 -19.70
C VAL A 25 -19.68 -0.77 -19.66
N GLN A 26 -18.37 -0.87 -19.84
CA GLN A 26 -17.46 0.27 -19.87
C GLN A 26 -17.70 1.11 -21.13
N SER A 27 -17.71 2.44 -20.99
CA SER A 27 -17.98 3.37 -22.09
C SER A 27 -16.74 3.75 -22.89
N THR A 28 -15.55 3.60 -22.31
CA THR A 28 -14.30 3.99 -22.95
C THR A 28 -13.54 2.76 -23.46
N VAL A 29 -13.00 2.86 -24.67
CA VAL A 29 -12.17 1.79 -25.27
C VAL A 29 -10.98 1.45 -24.37
N LYS A 30 -10.37 2.45 -23.73
CA LYS A 30 -9.22 2.25 -22.83
C LYS A 30 -9.60 1.44 -21.59
N THR A 31 -10.71 1.77 -20.92
CA THR A 31 -11.17 1.00 -19.75
C THR A 31 -11.65 -0.39 -20.14
N GLN A 32 -12.30 -0.54 -21.29
CA GLN A 32 -12.64 -1.86 -21.85
C GLN A 32 -11.39 -2.72 -22.06
N ILE A 33 -10.34 -2.20 -22.71
CA ILE A 33 -9.08 -2.93 -22.93
C ILE A 33 -8.42 -3.29 -21.59
N ALA A 34 -8.45 -2.38 -20.60
CA ALA A 34 -7.90 -2.64 -19.28
C ALA A 34 -8.61 -3.82 -18.58
N TYR A 35 -9.94 -3.79 -18.48
CA TYR A 35 -10.69 -4.88 -17.86
C TYR A 35 -10.61 -6.18 -18.66
N ALA A 36 -10.55 -6.11 -19.98
CA ALA A 36 -10.31 -7.29 -20.81
C ALA A 36 -8.93 -7.92 -20.52
N SER A 37 -7.94 -7.11 -20.16
CA SER A 37 -6.62 -7.60 -19.73
C SER A 37 -6.73 -8.32 -18.38
N VAL A 38 -7.54 -7.79 -17.45
CA VAL A 38 -7.82 -8.45 -16.15
C VAL A 38 -8.50 -9.81 -16.35
N VAL A 39 -9.40 -9.95 -17.33
CA VAL A 39 -9.99 -11.25 -17.70
C VAL A 39 -8.91 -12.25 -18.12
N GLN A 40 -7.98 -11.85 -18.99
CA GLN A 40 -6.92 -12.73 -19.46
C GLN A 40 -5.94 -13.10 -18.33
N ILE A 41 -5.61 -12.16 -17.44
CA ILE A 41 -4.81 -12.45 -16.25
C ILE A 41 -5.52 -13.48 -15.35
N GLY A 42 -6.84 -13.36 -15.17
CA GLY A 42 -7.64 -14.35 -14.45
C GLY A 42 -7.55 -15.75 -15.07
N LEU A 43 -7.61 -15.85 -16.40
CA LEU A 43 -7.44 -17.13 -17.12
C LEU A 43 -6.02 -17.69 -16.99
N ILE A 44 -4.99 -16.85 -17.08
CA ILE A 44 -3.59 -17.26 -16.86
C ILE A 44 -3.41 -17.84 -15.45
N PHE A 45 -4.07 -17.28 -14.43
CA PHE A 45 -4.04 -17.85 -13.07
C PHE A 45 -4.69 -19.24 -13.00
N VAL A 46 -5.76 -19.47 -13.76
CA VAL A 46 -6.39 -20.80 -13.88
C VAL A 46 -5.45 -21.79 -14.58
N GLU A 47 -4.78 -21.39 -15.66
CA GLU A 47 -3.79 -22.22 -16.35
C GLU A 47 -2.62 -22.62 -15.43
N ILE A 48 -2.12 -21.67 -14.63
CA ILE A 48 -1.09 -21.93 -13.61
C ILE A 48 -1.59 -22.90 -12.54
N ALA A 49 -2.83 -22.74 -12.07
CA ALA A 49 -3.43 -23.63 -11.07
C ALA A 49 -3.57 -25.08 -11.59
N LEU A 50 -3.84 -25.25 -12.88
CA LEU A 50 -3.91 -26.54 -13.57
C LEU A 50 -2.51 -27.13 -13.91
N GLY A 51 -1.43 -26.39 -13.68
CA GLY A 51 -0.07 -26.82 -13.98
C GLY A 51 0.34 -26.66 -15.45
N LEU A 52 -0.46 -25.96 -16.27
CA LEU A 52 -0.19 -25.72 -17.69
C LEU A 52 0.76 -24.52 -17.88
N HIS A 53 1.94 -24.59 -17.26
CA HIS A 53 2.87 -23.46 -17.17
C HIS A 53 3.36 -22.95 -18.54
N VAL A 54 3.57 -23.84 -19.51
CA VAL A 54 3.98 -23.46 -20.87
C VAL A 54 2.86 -22.70 -21.58
N LEU A 55 1.61 -23.16 -21.45
CA LEU A 55 0.45 -22.47 -22.00
C LEU A 55 0.31 -21.08 -21.36
N ALA A 56 0.44 -21.00 -20.03
CA ALA A 56 0.38 -19.74 -19.29
C ALA A 56 1.44 -18.72 -19.74
N LEU A 57 2.68 -19.18 -20.02
CA LEU A 57 3.73 -18.31 -20.55
C LEU A 57 3.41 -17.82 -21.96
N VAL A 58 2.99 -18.73 -22.85
CA VAL A 58 2.61 -18.37 -24.23
C VAL A 58 1.43 -17.39 -24.22
N HIS A 59 0.40 -17.66 -23.41
CA HIS A 59 -0.76 -16.81 -23.25
C HIS A 59 -0.37 -15.44 -22.68
N PHE A 60 0.47 -15.40 -21.64
CA PHE A 60 0.99 -14.15 -21.07
C PHE A 60 1.71 -13.31 -22.13
N SER A 61 2.64 -13.89 -22.89
CA SER A 61 3.36 -13.20 -23.95
C SER A 61 2.42 -12.69 -25.06
N ALA A 62 1.52 -13.54 -25.55
CA ALA A 62 0.56 -13.16 -26.59
C ALA A 62 -0.38 -12.03 -26.12
N ASN A 63 -0.88 -12.11 -24.89
CA ASN A 63 -1.69 -11.05 -24.29
C ASN A 63 -0.89 -9.75 -24.16
N ALA A 64 0.37 -9.79 -23.71
CA ALA A 64 1.20 -8.59 -23.61
C ALA A 64 1.41 -7.88 -24.95
N PHE A 65 1.70 -8.62 -26.03
CA PHE A 65 1.83 -8.06 -27.38
C PHE A 65 0.50 -7.50 -27.89
N LEU A 66 -0.59 -8.26 -27.77
CA LEU A 66 -1.92 -7.83 -28.23
C LEU A 66 -2.39 -6.56 -27.51
N ARG A 67 -2.22 -6.48 -26.18
CA ARG A 67 -2.66 -5.32 -25.39
C ARG A 67 -1.83 -4.08 -25.66
N THR A 68 -0.52 -4.23 -25.84
CA THR A 68 0.35 -3.12 -26.26
C THR A 68 -0.14 -2.55 -27.59
N TRP A 69 -0.39 -3.41 -28.59
CA TRP A 69 -0.92 -2.98 -29.88
C TRP A 69 -2.30 -2.30 -29.76
N GLN A 70 -3.25 -2.90 -29.03
CA GLN A 70 -4.59 -2.32 -28.83
C GLN A 70 -4.56 -0.95 -28.16
N LEU A 71 -3.71 -0.76 -27.15
CA LEU A 71 -3.58 0.51 -26.45
C LEU A 71 -3.03 1.60 -27.38
N LEU A 72 -2.01 1.28 -28.18
CA LEU A 72 -1.41 2.21 -29.14
C LEU A 72 -2.39 2.63 -30.24
N VAL A 73 -3.20 1.68 -30.74
CA VAL A 73 -4.17 1.91 -31.82
C VAL A 73 -5.49 2.53 -31.30
N SER A 74 -5.77 2.42 -30.00
CA SER A 74 -7.04 2.88 -29.40
C SER A 74 -7.44 4.33 -29.72
N PRO A 75 -6.53 5.34 -29.75
CA PRO A 75 -6.92 6.72 -30.05
C PRO A 75 -7.36 6.90 -31.51
N SER A 76 -6.66 6.25 -32.44
CA SER A 76 -6.97 6.31 -33.87
C SER A 76 -8.32 5.67 -34.18
N VAL A 77 -8.60 4.50 -33.58
CA VAL A 77 -9.90 3.83 -33.71
C VAL A 77 -11.02 4.68 -33.11
N LEU A 78 -10.80 5.29 -31.95
CA LEU A 78 -11.79 6.17 -31.35
C LEU A 78 -12.09 7.38 -32.25
N SER A 79 -11.07 8.04 -32.80
CA SER A 79 -11.24 9.16 -33.71
C SER A 79 -12.04 8.77 -34.96
N TYR A 80 -11.74 7.60 -35.53
CA TYR A 80 -12.48 7.05 -36.66
C TYR A 80 -13.94 6.72 -36.31
N LEU A 81 -14.20 6.07 -35.17
CA LEU A 81 -15.56 5.72 -34.74
C LEU A 81 -16.41 6.95 -34.42
N VAL A 82 -15.82 7.97 -33.79
CA VAL A 82 -16.50 9.25 -33.54
C VAL A 82 -16.83 9.94 -34.85
N HIS A 83 -15.89 10.01 -35.79
CA HIS A 83 -16.15 10.53 -37.13
C HIS A 83 -17.31 9.79 -37.79
N ASN A 84 -17.28 8.45 -37.81
CA ASN A 84 -18.33 7.65 -38.42
C ASN A 84 -19.70 7.85 -37.74
N GLN A 85 -19.74 7.94 -36.41
CA GLN A 85 -20.97 8.23 -35.67
C GLN A 85 -21.60 9.58 -36.06
N PHE A 86 -20.78 10.61 -36.31
CA PHE A 86 -21.27 11.94 -36.73
C PHE A 86 -21.83 11.93 -38.15
N TYR A 87 -21.18 11.23 -39.08
CA TYR A 87 -21.55 11.28 -40.50
C TYR A 87 -22.53 10.18 -40.94
N HIS A 88 -22.58 9.06 -40.23
CA HIS A 88 -23.36 7.86 -40.59
C HIS A 88 -24.20 7.40 -39.39
N PHE A 89 -25.00 8.31 -38.84
CA PHE A 89 -25.86 8.01 -37.70
C PHE A 89 -27.04 7.11 -38.13
N ASP A 90 -27.07 5.88 -37.63
CA ASP A 90 -28.23 4.98 -37.75
C ASP A 90 -28.92 4.83 -36.38
N PRO A 91 -30.17 5.31 -36.22
CA PRO A 91 -30.93 5.12 -35.00
C PRO A 91 -31.35 3.65 -34.88
N SER A 92 -30.46 2.83 -34.33
CA SER A 92 -30.74 1.42 -34.05
C SER A 92 -31.96 1.29 -33.10
N ALA A 93 -32.98 0.56 -33.54
CA ALA A 93 -34.17 0.29 -32.76
C ALA A 93 -33.82 -0.47 -31.45
N PRO A 94 -34.52 -0.19 -30.33
CA PRO A 94 -34.26 -0.85 -29.06
C PRO A 94 -34.44 -2.36 -29.20
N LYS A 95 -33.36 -3.12 -28.95
CA LYS A 95 -33.39 -4.58 -28.98
C LYS A 95 -34.39 -5.09 -27.94
N LYS A 96 -35.37 -5.90 -28.35
CA LYS A 96 -36.29 -6.60 -27.44
C LYS A 96 -35.47 -7.54 -26.54
N VAL A 97 -35.42 -7.25 -25.24
CA VAL A 97 -34.71 -8.08 -24.25
C VAL A 97 -35.68 -9.11 -23.67
N ASN A 98 -35.27 -10.38 -23.62
CA ASN A 98 -36.05 -11.50 -23.09
C ASN A 98 -36.55 -11.24 -21.65
N THR A 99 -37.83 -11.54 -21.42
CA THR A 99 -38.57 -11.15 -20.20
C THR A 99 -38.20 -11.96 -18.95
N GLY A 100 -37.78 -13.23 -19.10
CA GLY A 100 -37.61 -14.17 -17.98
C GLY A 100 -36.40 -13.88 -17.06
N PHE A 101 -35.29 -13.38 -17.59
CA PHE A 101 -34.07 -13.10 -16.83
C PHE A 101 -33.78 -11.61 -16.66
N ARG A 102 -34.77 -10.75 -16.93
CA ARG A 102 -34.60 -9.29 -16.97
C ARG A 102 -34.12 -8.73 -15.63
N LYS A 103 -34.61 -9.25 -14.50
CA LYS A 103 -34.18 -8.80 -13.17
C LYS A 103 -32.70 -9.10 -12.91
N ILE A 104 -32.26 -10.33 -13.19
CA ILE A 104 -30.87 -10.75 -12.99
C ILE A 104 -29.94 -10.00 -13.95
N SER A 105 -30.30 -9.90 -15.23
CA SER A 105 -29.53 -9.15 -16.22
C SER A 105 -29.41 -7.67 -15.84
N ASN A 106 -30.49 -7.04 -15.38
CA ASN A 106 -30.46 -5.65 -14.93
C ASN A 106 -29.62 -5.48 -13.67
N SER A 107 -29.73 -6.41 -12.71
CA SER A 107 -28.91 -6.40 -11.50
C SER A 107 -27.42 -6.57 -11.83
N LEU A 108 -27.05 -7.53 -12.67
CA LEU A 108 -25.67 -7.73 -13.11
C LEU A 108 -25.15 -6.53 -13.89
N TYR A 109 -25.97 -5.92 -14.74
CA TYR A 109 -25.62 -4.70 -15.45
C TYR A 109 -25.31 -3.56 -14.46
N ILE A 110 -26.21 -3.29 -13.51
CA ILE A 110 -26.00 -2.24 -12.49
C ILE A 110 -24.76 -2.53 -11.64
N LEU A 111 -24.55 -3.79 -11.22
CA LEU A 111 -23.35 -4.19 -10.48
C LEU A 111 -22.09 -3.96 -11.30
N SER A 112 -22.10 -4.32 -12.57
CA SER A 112 -20.95 -4.15 -13.46
C SER A 112 -20.62 -2.68 -13.70
N VAL A 113 -21.65 -1.83 -13.85
CA VAL A 113 -21.49 -0.38 -13.99
C VAL A 113 -20.90 0.24 -12.72
N LYS A 114 -21.26 -0.30 -11.56
CA LYS A 114 -20.68 0.07 -10.26
C LYS A 114 -19.36 -0.63 -9.95
N GLU A 115 -18.77 -1.34 -10.91
CA GLU A 115 -17.54 -2.14 -10.73
C GLU A 115 -17.62 -3.06 -9.50
N TRP A 116 -18.80 -3.66 -9.29
CA TRP A 116 -19.16 -4.51 -8.16
C TRP A 116 -19.00 -3.86 -6.78
N ASN A 117 -18.89 -2.53 -6.73
CA ASN A 117 -18.59 -1.76 -5.53
C ASN A 117 -17.28 -2.23 -4.86
N LEU A 118 -16.31 -2.67 -5.68
CA LEU A 118 -15.04 -3.23 -5.22
C LEU A 118 -14.28 -2.24 -4.33
N ASP A 119 -14.35 -0.94 -4.61
CA ASP A 119 -13.73 0.09 -3.77
C ASP A 119 -14.24 0.07 -2.33
N ALA A 120 -15.56 -0.04 -2.14
CA ALA A 120 -16.16 -0.10 -0.81
C ALA A 120 -15.85 -1.43 -0.12
N MET A 121 -15.81 -2.54 -0.88
CA MET A 121 -15.43 -3.85 -0.34
C MET A 121 -13.95 -3.85 0.09
N LEU A 122 -13.06 -3.28 -0.71
CA LEU A 122 -11.65 -3.09 -0.39
C LEU A 122 -11.51 -2.26 0.88
N PHE A 123 -12.21 -1.12 0.96
CA PHE A 123 -12.23 -0.30 2.17
C PHE A 123 -12.71 -1.05 3.41
N ARG A 124 -13.80 -1.80 3.29
CA ARG A 124 -14.41 -2.49 4.43
C ARG A 124 -13.63 -3.72 4.89
N TYR A 125 -13.12 -4.54 3.98
CA TYR A 125 -12.48 -5.80 4.33
C TYR A 125 -10.96 -5.70 4.44
N LEU A 126 -10.32 -4.88 3.60
CA LEU A 126 -8.87 -4.72 3.60
C LEU A 126 -8.42 -3.59 4.51
N TRP A 127 -9.09 -2.43 4.50
CA TRP A 127 -8.58 -1.22 5.19
C TRP A 127 -9.18 -0.97 6.58
N SER A 128 -10.49 -1.17 6.77
CA SER A 128 -11.17 -0.87 8.04
C SER A 128 -10.65 -1.64 9.26
N PRO A 129 -10.36 -2.97 9.21
CA PRO A 129 -9.95 -3.69 10.41
C PRO A 129 -8.64 -3.15 10.97
N PHE A 130 -7.64 -2.90 10.11
CA PHE A 130 -6.36 -2.33 10.52
C PHE A 130 -6.49 -0.90 11.03
N LYS A 131 -7.39 -0.11 10.43
CA LYS A 131 -7.69 1.25 10.88
C LYS A 131 -8.37 1.26 12.25
N GLU A 132 -9.27 0.31 12.51
CA GLU A 132 -9.94 0.15 13.80
C GLU A 132 -8.96 -0.24 14.91
N ILE A 133 -8.04 -1.18 14.63
CA ILE A 133 -6.95 -1.54 15.54
C ILE A 133 -6.11 -0.29 15.89
N GLY A 134 -5.65 0.45 14.88
CA GLY A 134 -4.88 1.67 15.09
C GLY A 134 -5.63 2.74 15.89
N ARG A 135 -6.94 2.91 15.64
CA ARG A 135 -7.80 3.84 16.40
C ARG A 135 -8.00 3.40 17.85
N GLY A 136 -8.12 2.10 18.12
CA GLY A 136 -8.19 1.58 19.48
C GLY A 136 -6.97 1.97 20.31
N LEU A 137 -5.78 2.04 19.69
CA LEU A 137 -4.53 2.44 20.33
C LEU A 137 -4.40 3.95 20.58
N GLN A 138 -5.28 4.79 20.02
CA GLN A 138 -5.28 6.24 20.23
C GLN A 138 -5.83 6.66 21.60
N GLY A 139 -6.61 5.80 22.26
CA GLY A 139 -7.12 6.07 23.61
C GLY A 139 -6.00 6.18 24.67
N VAL A 140 -4.81 5.68 24.37
CA VAL A 140 -3.64 5.76 25.27
C VAL A 140 -2.94 7.10 25.11
N SER A 141 -2.78 7.83 26.23
CA SER A 141 -2.06 9.12 26.29
C SER A 141 -0.71 9.07 25.59
N THR A 142 -0.37 10.15 24.85
CA THR A 142 0.89 10.26 24.12
C THR A 142 2.11 10.11 25.06
N LYS A 143 2.06 10.72 26.26
CA LYS A 143 3.15 10.64 27.25
C LYS A 143 3.34 9.22 27.78
N LEU A 144 2.26 8.54 28.10
CA LEU A 144 2.30 7.15 28.58
C LEU A 144 2.82 6.23 27.47
N THR A 145 2.36 6.42 26.23
CA THR A 145 2.85 5.65 25.07
C THR A 145 4.37 5.83 24.93
N SER A 146 4.90 7.05 24.96
CA SER A 146 6.34 7.28 24.83
C SER A 146 7.15 6.64 25.97
N VAL A 147 6.66 6.69 27.21
CA VAL A 147 7.35 6.05 28.35
C VAL A 147 7.39 4.53 28.17
N ILE A 148 6.26 3.91 27.81
CA ILE A 148 6.19 2.46 27.57
C ILE A 148 7.17 2.05 26.48
N LEU A 149 7.25 2.81 25.37
CA LEU A 149 8.16 2.50 24.27
C LEU A 149 9.64 2.63 24.69
N ILE A 150 10.00 3.65 25.46
CA ILE A 150 11.38 3.81 25.95
C ILE A 150 11.76 2.65 26.86
N VAL A 151 10.87 2.25 27.78
CA VAL A 151 11.10 1.12 28.69
C VAL A 151 11.22 -0.18 27.90
N LEU A 152 10.32 -0.43 26.95
CA LEU A 152 10.34 -1.63 26.13
C LEU A 152 11.59 -1.71 25.24
N MET A 153 12.01 -0.58 24.68
CA MET A 153 13.26 -0.45 23.93
C MET A 153 14.47 -0.76 24.81
N GLY A 154 14.51 -0.20 26.03
CA GLY A 154 15.59 -0.48 26.99
C GLY A 154 15.67 -1.95 27.40
N ILE A 155 14.53 -2.59 27.64
CA ILE A 155 14.44 -4.05 27.89
C ILE A 155 14.97 -4.83 26.69
N GLY A 156 14.62 -4.43 25.46
CA GLY A 156 15.10 -5.10 24.25
C GLY A 156 16.60 -4.98 24.05
N VAL A 157 17.17 -3.79 24.23
CA VAL A 157 18.63 -3.58 24.17
C VAL A 157 19.33 -4.40 25.25
N TYR A 158 18.82 -4.39 26.48
CA TYR A 158 19.37 -5.21 27.57
C TYR A 158 19.32 -6.71 27.23
N ALA A 159 18.19 -7.19 26.70
CA ALA A 159 18.03 -8.59 26.32
C ALA A 159 18.99 -9.02 25.20
N LEU A 160 19.35 -8.12 24.28
CA LEU A 160 20.36 -8.39 23.26
C LEU A 160 21.77 -8.48 23.84
N VAL A 161 22.12 -7.60 24.78
CA VAL A 161 23.46 -7.62 25.42
C VAL A 161 23.61 -8.83 26.35
N ALA A 162 22.53 -9.18 27.07
CA ALA A 162 22.51 -10.31 27.99
C ALA A 162 22.04 -11.63 27.33
N LYS A 163 22.10 -11.73 25.99
CA LYS A 163 21.61 -12.89 25.20
C LYS A 163 22.09 -14.25 25.72
N ASN A 164 23.34 -14.31 26.22
CA ASN A 164 23.93 -15.54 26.77
C ASN A 164 23.46 -15.92 28.19
N SER A 165 22.85 -14.99 28.93
CA SER A 165 22.39 -15.18 30.31
C SER A 165 20.89 -15.42 30.41
N ILE A 166 20.16 -15.28 29.29
CA ILE A 166 18.70 -15.34 29.23
C ILE A 166 18.26 -16.74 28.77
N PRO A 167 17.16 -17.29 29.32
CA PRO A 167 16.61 -18.56 28.87
C PRO A 167 16.25 -18.55 27.38
N VAL A 168 16.56 -19.64 26.67
CA VAL A 168 16.32 -19.80 25.21
C VAL A 168 14.86 -19.52 24.81
N PHE A 169 13.91 -19.84 25.69
CA PHE A 169 12.49 -19.55 25.47
C PHE A 169 12.20 -18.05 25.28
N VAL A 170 12.88 -17.18 26.05
CA VAL A 170 12.69 -15.74 25.99
C VAL A 170 13.31 -15.19 24.71
N THR A 171 14.47 -15.69 24.30
CA THR A 171 15.14 -15.24 23.06
C THR A 171 14.34 -15.59 21.81
N ASP A 172 13.57 -16.68 21.81
CA ASP A 172 12.72 -17.08 20.67
C ASP A 172 11.44 -16.22 20.54
N ILE A 173 10.84 -15.81 21.67
CA ILE A 173 9.59 -15.04 21.68
C ILE A 173 9.85 -13.54 21.45
N LEU A 174 11.01 -13.04 21.88
CA LEU A 174 11.32 -11.62 21.88
C LEU A 174 11.23 -10.96 20.48
N PRO A 175 11.77 -11.55 19.39
CA PRO A 175 11.59 -11.02 18.03
C PRO A 175 10.13 -10.91 17.59
N LEU A 176 9.30 -11.88 17.99
CA LEU A 176 7.87 -11.87 17.69
C LEU A 176 7.17 -10.71 18.41
N VAL A 177 7.51 -10.47 19.68
CA VAL A 177 6.97 -9.33 20.44
C VAL A 177 7.40 -8.00 19.81
N PHE A 178 8.67 -7.85 19.44
CA PHE A 178 9.14 -6.61 18.81
C PHE A 178 8.51 -6.37 17.44
N SER A 179 8.42 -7.38 16.56
CA SER A 179 7.73 -7.22 15.28
C SER A 179 6.24 -6.91 15.42
N ALA A 180 5.56 -7.50 16.42
CA ALA A 180 4.18 -7.14 16.74
C ALA A 180 4.08 -5.68 17.22
N THR A 181 5.00 -5.22 18.07
CA THR A 181 5.03 -3.82 18.52
C THR A 181 5.30 -2.84 17.37
N THR A 182 6.17 -3.21 16.42
CA THR A 182 6.40 -2.45 15.18
C THR A 182 5.10 -2.28 14.41
N LEU A 183 4.38 -3.38 14.16
CA LEU A 183 3.10 -3.33 13.45
C LEU A 183 2.08 -2.45 14.18
N LEU A 184 1.93 -2.59 15.50
CA LEU A 184 1.00 -1.79 16.29
C LEU A 184 1.32 -0.29 16.23
N LEU A 185 2.60 0.09 16.28
CA LEU A 185 3.03 1.48 16.15
C LEU A 185 2.73 2.04 14.76
N ILE A 186 3.00 1.28 13.71
CA ILE A 186 2.70 1.68 12.34
C ILE A 186 1.19 1.84 12.15
N LEU A 187 0.38 0.91 12.69
CA LEU A 187 -1.08 1.01 12.62
C LEU A 187 -1.61 2.22 13.41
N LYS A 188 -1.03 2.53 14.58
CA LYS A 188 -1.35 3.73 15.35
C LYS A 188 -1.02 5.00 14.56
N ALA A 189 0.17 5.08 13.96
CA ALA A 189 0.59 6.19 13.11
C ALA A 189 -0.30 6.32 11.84
N PHE A 190 -0.65 5.19 11.21
CA PHE A 190 -1.55 5.13 10.06
C PHE A 190 -2.97 5.59 10.41
N ALA A 191 -3.45 5.38 11.63
CA ALA A 191 -4.75 5.85 12.08
C ALA A 191 -4.73 7.30 12.60
N GLU A 192 -3.57 7.85 12.94
CA GLU A 192 -3.39 9.17 13.57
C GLU A 192 -4.01 10.29 12.73
N ARG A 193 -4.78 11.17 13.37
CA ARG A 193 -5.40 12.34 12.72
C ARG A 193 -4.91 13.66 13.27
N GLY A 194 -4.17 13.64 14.38
CA GLY A 194 -3.58 14.82 14.97
C GLY A 194 -2.33 15.28 14.22
N ASP A 195 -1.34 15.71 14.99
CA ASP A 195 -0.10 16.30 14.50
C ASP A 195 0.76 15.29 13.72
N ALA A 196 1.16 15.66 12.50
CA ALA A 196 2.03 14.87 11.63
C ALA A 196 3.37 14.51 12.29
N ARG A 197 3.92 15.36 13.17
CA ARG A 197 5.18 15.07 13.89
C ARG A 197 5.06 13.84 14.79
N LYS A 198 3.93 13.68 15.47
CA LYS A 198 3.69 12.53 16.35
C LYS A 198 3.65 11.24 15.54
N ALA A 199 2.93 11.25 14.40
CA ALA A 199 2.88 10.12 13.50
C ALA A 199 4.27 9.76 12.94
N TRP A 200 5.06 10.78 12.54
CA TRP A 200 6.43 10.59 12.06
C TRP A 200 7.35 9.97 13.11
N LEU A 201 7.30 10.45 14.36
CA LEU A 201 8.09 9.89 15.46
C LEU A 201 7.68 8.45 15.79
N MET A 202 6.39 8.10 15.69
CA MET A 202 5.93 6.71 15.86
C MET A 202 6.46 5.80 14.75
N ILE A 203 6.49 6.28 13.49
CA ILE A 203 7.07 5.54 12.36
C ILE A 203 8.58 5.35 12.57
N PHE A 204 9.30 6.38 13.03
CA PHE A 204 10.71 6.22 13.34
C PHE A 204 10.95 5.21 14.48
N ALA A 205 10.17 5.31 15.56
CA ALA A 205 10.25 4.37 16.68
C ALA A 205 9.98 2.93 16.23
N SER A 206 9.02 2.71 15.32
CA SER A 206 8.72 1.37 14.80
C SER A 206 9.89 0.77 14.02
N GLN A 207 10.68 1.58 13.32
CA GLN A 207 11.91 1.11 12.65
C GLN A 207 12.97 0.63 13.65
N LEU A 208 13.10 1.31 14.79
CA LEU A 208 14.02 0.87 15.85
C LEU A 208 13.58 -0.48 16.46
N PHE A 209 12.28 -0.67 16.71
CA PHE A 209 11.76 -1.95 17.17
C PHE A 209 11.89 -3.06 16.13
N MET A 210 11.74 -2.72 14.84
CA MET A 210 11.97 -3.68 13.76
C MET A 210 13.43 -4.13 13.76
N LEU A 211 14.37 -3.21 13.95
CA LEU A 211 15.79 -3.53 14.07
C LEU A 211 16.09 -4.45 15.27
N LEU A 212 15.48 -4.20 16.44
CA LEU A 212 15.61 -5.10 17.59
C LEU A 212 15.07 -6.51 17.30
N ALA A 213 13.97 -6.62 16.56
CA ALA A 213 13.42 -7.92 16.16
C ALA A 213 14.41 -8.69 15.27
N ILE A 214 15.11 -8.00 14.36
CA ILE A 214 16.14 -8.62 13.50
C ILE A 214 17.31 -9.11 14.36
N LEU A 215 17.85 -8.24 15.22
CA LEU A 215 19.01 -8.55 16.06
C LEU A 215 18.75 -9.66 17.08
N GLY A 216 17.49 -9.84 17.48
CA GLY A 216 17.10 -10.96 18.33
C GLY A 216 17.15 -12.31 17.59
N ASN A 217 16.95 -12.31 16.27
CA ASN A 217 16.87 -13.53 15.45
C ASN A 217 18.19 -13.84 14.72
N ALA A 218 18.98 -12.82 14.37
CA ALA A 218 20.21 -12.93 13.60
C ALA A 218 21.38 -12.23 14.29
N ASP A 219 22.55 -12.86 14.25
CA ASP A 219 23.79 -12.25 14.69
C ASP A 219 24.37 -11.39 13.55
N LEU A 220 23.98 -10.12 13.52
CA LEU A 220 24.47 -9.14 12.54
C LEU A 220 25.81 -8.55 12.96
N GLY A 221 26.66 -8.26 11.97
CA GLY A 221 27.92 -7.55 12.22
C GLY A 221 27.69 -6.09 12.61
N LEU A 222 28.57 -5.52 13.45
CA LEU A 222 28.48 -4.11 13.88
C LEU A 222 28.36 -3.12 12.71
N LYS A 223 28.98 -3.43 11.57
CA LYS A 223 28.91 -2.60 10.35
C LYS A 223 27.50 -2.55 9.77
N GLU A 224 26.80 -3.67 9.70
CA GLU A 224 25.45 -3.77 9.14
C GLU A 224 24.45 -3.01 10.01
N ILE A 225 24.59 -3.14 11.34
CA ILE A 225 23.80 -2.40 12.33
C ILE A 225 23.99 -0.90 12.16
N LEU A 226 25.25 -0.44 12.03
CA LEU A 226 25.56 0.97 11.90
C LEU A 226 25.01 1.57 10.60
N ILE A 227 25.10 0.83 9.49
CA ILE A 227 24.57 1.26 8.19
C ILE A 227 23.04 1.38 8.25
N CYS A 228 22.36 0.36 8.79
CA CYS A 228 20.90 0.34 8.89
C CYS A 228 20.38 1.45 9.81
N LEU A 229 20.92 1.54 11.02
CA LEU A 229 20.47 2.52 12.02
C LEU A 229 20.86 3.95 11.61
N GLY A 230 22.04 4.13 11.03
CA GLY A 230 22.52 5.43 10.54
C GLY A 230 21.64 5.98 9.42
N GLY A 231 21.31 5.14 8.43
CA GLY A 231 20.39 5.50 7.33
C GLY A 231 19.02 5.91 7.84
N ALA A 232 18.38 5.06 8.64
CA ALA A 232 17.07 5.33 9.20
C ALA A 232 17.04 6.60 10.08
N SER A 233 18.06 6.79 10.92
CA SER A 233 18.15 7.95 11.82
C SER A 233 18.35 9.25 11.04
N LEU A 234 19.24 9.27 10.04
CA LEU A 234 19.46 10.45 9.20
C LEU A 234 18.18 10.85 8.46
N SER A 235 17.51 9.88 7.84
CA SER A 235 16.23 10.09 7.16
C SER A 235 15.13 10.57 8.11
N ALA A 236 15.06 10.02 9.32
CA ALA A 236 14.08 10.45 10.32
C ALA A 236 14.31 11.89 10.80
N ILE A 237 15.56 12.28 11.04
CA ILE A 237 15.95 13.63 11.46
C ILE A 237 15.60 14.64 10.35
N MET A 238 15.99 14.35 9.11
CA MET A 238 15.70 15.23 7.96
C MET A 238 14.19 15.38 7.72
N GLY A 239 13.43 14.28 7.80
CA GLY A 239 11.97 14.32 7.67
C GLY A 239 11.30 15.11 8.80
N TYR A 240 11.78 14.96 10.04
CA TYR A 240 11.27 15.70 11.19
C TYR A 240 11.56 17.20 11.06
N ALA A 241 12.77 17.57 10.65
CA ALA A 241 13.15 18.96 10.41
C ALA A 241 12.27 19.63 9.34
N CYS A 242 11.89 18.90 8.29
CA CYS A 242 10.95 19.38 7.28
C CYS A 242 9.56 19.65 7.87
N LEU A 243 9.04 18.74 8.71
CA LEU A 243 7.74 18.91 9.36
C LEU A 243 7.74 20.07 10.37
N GLU A 244 8.82 20.24 11.15
CA GLU A 244 8.98 21.40 12.03
C GLU A 244 9.01 22.71 11.26
N ARG A 245 9.71 22.75 10.13
CA ARG A 245 9.73 23.95 9.26
C ARG A 245 8.33 24.29 8.76
N MET A 246 7.50 23.30 8.43
CA MET A 246 6.11 23.53 8.00
C MET A 246 5.24 23.97 9.18
N HIS A 247 5.40 23.35 10.34
CA HIS A 247 4.72 23.76 11.57
C HIS A 247 5.09 25.20 11.96
N ALA A 248 6.33 25.65 11.77
CA ALA A 248 6.74 27.01 12.08
C ALA A 248 6.03 28.09 11.24
N ILE A 249 5.48 27.74 10.07
CA ILE A 249 4.80 28.69 9.17
C ILE A 249 3.37 28.97 9.63
N ASP A 250 2.54 27.92 9.80
CA ASP A 250 1.11 28.08 10.10
C ASP A 250 0.68 27.47 11.45
N SER A 251 1.63 26.94 12.26
CA SER A 251 1.38 26.27 13.55
C SER A 251 0.39 25.10 13.53
N ASP A 252 0.10 24.57 12.35
CA ASP A 252 -0.96 23.59 12.12
C ASP A 252 -0.55 22.64 10.99
N ILE A 253 -0.31 21.38 11.35
CA ILE A 253 0.04 20.27 10.46
C ILE A 253 -0.77 19.01 10.83
N LEU A 254 -2.09 19.18 10.90
CA LEU A 254 -3.02 18.10 11.21
C LEU A 254 -3.19 17.12 10.04
N LEU A 255 -3.32 15.83 10.33
CA LEU A 255 -3.44 14.77 9.30
C LEU A 255 -4.89 14.48 8.85
N ASP A 256 -5.85 15.29 9.28
CA ASP A 256 -7.27 15.21 8.93
C ASP A 256 -7.61 15.93 7.61
N LYS A 257 -6.86 16.99 7.29
CA LYS A 257 -7.03 17.84 6.10
C LYS A 257 -5.77 17.85 5.22
N PHE A 258 -5.89 18.46 4.05
CA PHE A 258 -4.77 18.71 3.15
C PHE A 258 -4.25 20.14 3.35
N HIS A 259 -2.94 20.32 3.32
CA HIS A 259 -2.30 21.64 3.51
C HIS A 259 -1.67 22.19 2.22
N GLY A 260 -1.22 21.33 1.31
CA GLY A 260 -0.72 21.74 0.00
C GLY A 260 0.55 22.60 0.05
N TYR A 261 1.50 22.36 0.96
CA TYR A 261 2.71 23.20 1.08
C TYR A 261 3.69 23.10 -0.11
N THR A 262 3.51 22.16 -1.05
CA THR A 262 4.36 22.07 -2.25
C THR A 262 4.31 23.36 -3.09
N PHE A 263 3.21 24.11 -3.07
CA PHE A 263 3.12 25.38 -3.81
C PHE A 263 4.05 26.47 -3.26
N GLU A 264 4.20 26.56 -1.94
CA GLU A 264 5.04 27.58 -1.28
C GLU A 264 6.48 27.10 -1.02
N GLN A 265 6.66 25.81 -0.74
CA GLN A 265 7.93 25.22 -0.29
C GLN A 265 8.22 23.89 -1.04
N PRO A 266 8.40 23.92 -2.37
CA PRO A 266 8.59 22.71 -3.17
C PRO A 266 9.86 21.94 -2.79
N VAL A 267 10.93 22.65 -2.44
CA VAL A 267 12.21 22.04 -2.02
C VAL A 267 12.05 21.27 -0.72
N THR A 268 11.37 21.84 0.28
CA THR A 268 11.13 21.16 1.56
C THR A 268 10.25 19.92 1.37
N GLY A 269 9.23 20.00 0.51
CA GLY A 269 8.42 18.83 0.14
C GLY A 269 9.22 17.73 -0.54
N PHE A 270 10.14 18.09 -1.45
CA PHE A 270 11.03 17.11 -2.08
C PHE A 270 12.00 16.47 -1.09
N ILE A 271 12.61 17.25 -0.20
CA ILE A 271 13.50 16.73 0.86
C ILE A 271 12.74 15.79 1.78
N PHE A 272 11.50 16.13 2.16
CA PHE A 272 10.67 15.23 2.96
C PHE A 272 10.37 13.92 2.21
N LEU A 273 10.04 13.98 0.91
CA LEU A 273 9.80 12.78 0.11
C LEU A 273 11.03 11.86 0.07
N VAL A 274 12.22 12.43 -0.21
CA VAL A 274 13.49 11.68 -0.22
C VAL A 274 13.79 11.09 1.16
N SER A 275 13.54 11.86 2.22
CA SER A 275 13.68 11.40 3.61
C SER A 275 12.71 10.26 3.92
N GLY A 276 11.47 10.34 3.44
CA GLY A 276 10.46 9.27 3.50
C GLY A 276 10.94 8.01 2.82
N LEU A 277 11.41 8.11 1.57
CA LEU A 277 11.95 6.96 0.83
C LEU A 277 13.18 6.35 1.52
N GLY A 278 14.04 7.18 2.12
CA GLY A 278 15.17 6.74 2.95
C GLY A 278 14.75 5.96 4.19
N LEU A 279 13.68 6.40 4.86
CA LEU A 279 13.14 5.71 6.03
C LEU A 279 12.43 4.40 5.68
N LEU A 280 11.79 4.33 4.50
CA LEU A 280 11.13 3.15 3.98
C LEU A 280 12.10 2.08 3.44
N GLY A 281 13.38 2.44 3.28
CA GLY A 281 14.37 1.54 2.68
C GLY A 281 14.17 1.36 1.19
N PHE A 282 13.96 2.44 0.46
CA PHE A 282 14.04 2.40 -1.00
C PHE A 282 15.40 1.83 -1.44
N PRO A 283 15.51 0.99 -2.51
CA PRO A 283 16.72 0.22 -2.83
C PRO A 283 18.05 0.98 -2.89
N VAL A 284 18.01 2.29 -3.16
CA VAL A 284 19.19 3.16 -3.23
C VAL A 284 19.69 3.61 -1.85
N THR A 285 18.97 3.27 -0.77
CA THR A 285 19.17 3.84 0.56
C THR A 285 19.82 2.84 1.52
N PRO A 286 20.64 3.28 2.49
CA PRO A 286 21.31 2.38 3.44
C PRO A 286 20.34 1.51 4.25
N THR A 287 19.13 2.02 4.51
CA THR A 287 18.06 1.32 5.23
C THR A 287 17.55 0.09 4.46
N PHE A 288 17.63 0.07 3.12
CA PHE A 288 17.23 -1.07 2.31
C PHE A 288 18.03 -2.32 2.65
N ILE A 289 19.34 -2.18 2.86
CA ILE A 289 20.23 -3.29 3.23
C ILE A 289 19.74 -3.94 4.53
N GLY A 290 19.30 -3.13 5.50
CA GLY A 290 18.74 -3.64 6.76
C GLY A 290 17.44 -4.43 6.59
N ILE A 291 16.55 -3.98 5.70
CA ILE A 291 15.28 -4.67 5.41
C ILE A 291 15.52 -5.95 4.58
N ASP A 292 16.48 -5.95 3.66
CA ASP A 292 16.82 -7.14 2.89
C ASP A 292 17.47 -8.23 3.77
N LEU A 293 18.34 -7.81 4.69
CA LEU A 293 18.90 -8.67 5.73
C LEU A 293 17.80 -9.24 6.66
N LEU A 294 16.77 -8.44 6.99
CA LEU A 294 15.61 -8.92 7.75
C LEU A 294 14.96 -10.10 7.06
N PHE A 295 14.62 -9.99 5.78
CA PHE A 295 13.91 -11.07 5.07
C PHE A 295 14.79 -12.31 4.85
N SER A 296 16.11 -12.11 4.74
CA SER A 296 17.07 -13.21 4.55
C SER A 296 17.25 -14.09 5.79
N HIS A 297 17.05 -13.55 6.99
CA HIS A 297 17.30 -14.27 8.24
C HIS A 297 16.03 -14.79 8.94
N ILE A 298 14.84 -14.49 8.42
CA ILE A 298 13.61 -15.05 8.97
C ILE A 298 13.49 -16.52 8.54
N GLY A 299 13.56 -17.43 9.52
CA GLY A 299 13.40 -18.86 9.27
C GLY A 299 12.01 -19.20 8.68
N LEU A 300 11.97 -20.13 7.73
CA LEU A 300 10.75 -20.55 7.00
C LEU A 300 9.60 -21.04 7.90
N LYS A 301 9.87 -21.38 9.17
CA LYS A 301 8.88 -21.87 10.14
C LYS A 301 8.31 -20.77 11.06
N GLN A 302 8.84 -19.55 11.01
CA GLN A 302 8.43 -18.44 11.88
C GLN A 302 7.31 -17.61 11.23
N TYR A 303 6.16 -18.24 10.99
CA TYR A 303 5.05 -17.61 10.26
C TYR A 303 4.59 -16.28 10.86
N GLY A 304 4.54 -16.16 12.18
CA GLY A 304 4.12 -14.93 12.86
C GLY A 304 5.04 -13.74 12.56
N LEU A 305 6.36 -13.96 12.59
CA LEU A 305 7.35 -12.93 12.30
C LEU A 305 7.27 -12.48 10.83
N ILE A 306 7.12 -13.43 9.90
CA ILE A 306 6.95 -13.14 8.47
C ILE A 306 5.71 -12.26 8.24
N VAL A 307 4.57 -12.65 8.83
CA VAL A 307 3.30 -11.93 8.64
C VAL A 307 3.38 -10.53 9.24
N PHE A 308 3.91 -10.37 10.46
CA PHE A 308 4.02 -9.05 11.08
C PHE A 308 5.02 -8.15 10.38
N ALA A 309 6.17 -8.68 9.93
CA ALA A 309 7.14 -7.92 9.16
C ALA A 309 6.57 -7.48 7.80
N ALA A 310 5.94 -8.39 7.05
CA ALA A 310 5.33 -8.08 5.76
C ALA A 310 4.22 -7.03 5.87
N LEU A 311 3.32 -7.17 6.85
CA LEU A 311 2.28 -6.16 7.11
C LEU A 311 2.89 -4.83 7.54
N SER A 312 3.91 -4.85 8.40
CA SER A 312 4.61 -3.63 8.83
C SER A 312 5.19 -2.89 7.63
N PHE A 313 5.84 -3.60 6.70
CA PHE A 313 6.40 -3.03 5.49
C PHE A 313 5.33 -2.35 4.61
N VAL A 314 4.20 -3.02 4.36
CA VAL A 314 3.10 -2.44 3.57
C VAL A 314 2.51 -1.18 4.25
N PHE A 315 2.22 -1.27 5.55
CA PHE A 315 1.56 -0.16 6.24
C PHE A 315 2.48 1.03 6.51
N VAL A 316 3.80 0.83 6.65
CA VAL A 316 4.73 1.96 6.85
C VAL A 316 4.83 2.83 5.60
N GLU A 317 4.86 2.22 4.41
CA GLU A 317 4.82 2.95 3.13
C GLU A 317 3.58 3.83 3.03
N ILE A 318 2.42 3.24 3.34
CA ILE A 318 1.14 3.95 3.29
C ILE A 318 1.10 5.07 4.33
N ALA A 319 1.62 4.85 5.53
CA ALA A 319 1.66 5.86 6.59
C ALA A 319 2.54 7.07 6.20
N VAL A 320 3.73 6.81 5.65
CA VAL A 320 4.65 7.86 5.18
C VAL A 320 4.06 8.64 4.00
N LEU A 321 3.55 7.94 2.99
CA LEU A 321 2.90 8.57 1.83
C LEU A 321 1.64 9.34 2.24
N ARG A 322 0.91 8.88 3.27
CA ARG A 322 -0.21 9.63 3.85
C ARG A 322 0.26 10.94 4.48
N ILE A 323 1.34 10.94 5.27
CA ILE A 323 1.89 12.19 5.84
C ILE A 323 2.31 13.14 4.72
N TYR A 324 3.05 12.63 3.74
CA TYR A 324 3.49 13.41 2.58
C TYR A 324 2.30 14.04 1.84
N SER A 325 1.30 13.22 1.49
CA SER A 325 0.13 13.69 0.74
C SER A 325 -0.69 14.71 1.52
N ARG A 326 -0.83 14.57 2.84
CA ARG A 326 -1.66 15.47 3.67
C ARG A 326 -0.97 16.80 3.98
N VAL A 327 0.34 16.80 4.14
CA VAL A 327 1.11 18.01 4.45
C VAL A 327 1.50 18.76 3.17
N PHE A 328 2.03 18.07 2.16
CA PHE A 328 2.63 18.74 1.00
C PHE A 328 1.70 18.79 -0.20
N MET A 329 0.85 17.77 -0.39
CA MET A 329 -0.07 17.69 -1.54
C MET A 329 -1.49 18.15 -1.20
N GLY A 330 -2.34 18.17 -2.21
CA GLY A 330 -3.74 18.55 -2.11
C GLY A 330 -3.97 20.05 -2.27
N GLN A 331 -5.20 20.49 -2.01
CA GLN A 331 -5.56 21.90 -2.10
C GLN A 331 -4.85 22.68 -0.98
N HIS A 332 -4.28 23.83 -1.35
CA HIS A 332 -3.60 24.68 -0.39
C HIS A 332 -4.62 25.30 0.58
N LYS A 333 -4.22 25.46 1.85
CA LYS A 333 -5.09 26.01 2.92
C LYS A 333 -5.51 27.45 2.64
N LYS A 334 -4.64 28.25 2.02
CA LYS A 334 -4.92 29.63 1.62
C LYS A 334 -5.46 29.66 0.18
N PRO A 335 -6.52 30.44 -0.13
CA PRO A 335 -7.08 30.56 -1.47
C PRO A 335 -6.22 31.41 -2.43
N SER A 336 -4.94 31.60 -2.12
CA SER A 336 -3.97 32.37 -2.91
C SER A 336 -3.56 31.70 -4.22
N HIS A 337 -3.87 30.40 -4.38
CA HIS A 337 -3.52 29.60 -5.55
C HIS A 337 -4.77 29.03 -6.22
N ALA A 338 -4.69 28.83 -7.54
CA ALA A 338 -5.79 28.31 -8.34
C ALA A 338 -6.27 26.96 -7.78
N ILE A 339 -7.54 26.90 -7.36
CA ILE A 339 -8.17 25.70 -6.81
C ILE A 339 -8.78 24.92 -7.98
N ALA A 340 -8.27 23.72 -8.24
CA ALA A 340 -8.98 22.77 -9.09
C ALA A 340 -10.22 22.29 -8.33
N TYR A 341 -11.40 22.76 -8.73
CA TYR A 341 -12.67 22.26 -8.20
C TYR A 341 -12.80 20.77 -8.52
N ARG A 342 -13.27 20.01 -7.53
CA ARG A 342 -13.61 18.60 -7.74
C ARG A 342 -14.74 18.56 -8.77
N SER A 343 -14.50 17.94 -9.92
CA SER A 343 -15.59 17.62 -10.86
C SER A 343 -16.61 16.80 -10.09
N SER A 344 -17.81 17.36 -9.95
CA SER A 344 -18.92 16.79 -9.17
C SER A 344 -19.38 15.45 -9.71
#